data_AF-A0A1M6IV70-F1
#
_entry.id   AF-A0A1M6IV70-F1
#
_cell.length_a   1.000
_cell.length_b   1.000
_cell.length_c   1.000
_cell.angle_alpha   90.00
_cell.angle_beta   90.00
_cell.angle_gamma   90.00
#
_symmetry.space_group_name_H-M   'P 1'
#
loop_
_entity.id
_entity.type
_entity.pdbx_description
1 polymer ?
#
loop_
_entity_poly.entity_id
_entity_poly.type
_entity_poly.pdbx_seq_one_letter_code
_entity_poly.pdbx_strand_id
1 'polypeptide(L)'
;MPFSVESRVGYERVVSRQGSVAGSYSYLGTNYPFNFIGSFALSAAISSAFTLAGHPSVYWTDVRIRTQGYRYQLQYRHYLSATKPAPEGFYLAPHFSYTKADYDIRLKDFDTQVTINTTNRNYNLLLGFQHILGRHFVIDAFTGLGYRDKTTKSFDQNGKLLEALPKGTRLKLSSGLNLGWGF
;
A
#
# COMPACT_ATOMS: atom_id res chain seq x y z
N MET A 1 0.96 -5.80 -8.22
CA MET A 1 0.59 -4.37 -8.22
C MET A 1 1.83 -3.60 -8.60
N PRO A 2 1.72 -2.55 -9.43
CA PRO A 2 2.88 -1.73 -9.77
C PRO A 2 3.46 -1.06 -8.50
N PHE A 3 4.76 -0.79 -8.53
CA PHE A 3 5.47 -0.16 -7.42
C PHE A 3 4.99 1.28 -7.23
N SER A 4 4.36 1.57 -6.10
CA SER A 4 3.96 2.92 -5.68
C SER A 4 4.87 3.43 -4.56
N VAL A 5 5.09 4.74 -4.50
CA VAL A 5 5.64 5.38 -3.30
C VAL A 5 4.48 5.87 -2.43
N GLU A 6 4.57 5.61 -1.14
CA GLU A 6 3.64 6.14 -0.15
C GLU A 6 4.36 7.20 0.68
N SER A 7 3.92 8.46 0.60
CA SER A 7 4.36 9.53 1.51
C SER A 7 3.32 9.68 2.61
N ARG A 8 3.71 9.46 3.86
CA ARG A 8 2.79 9.38 5.00
C ARG A 8 3.08 10.47 6.02
N VAL A 9 2.01 11.08 6.52
CA VAL A 9 2.02 11.90 7.73
C VAL A 9 1.14 11.20 8.77
N GLY A 10 1.67 10.97 9.95
CA GLY A 10 1.00 10.29 11.05
C GLY A 10 1.08 11.10 12.34
N TYR A 11 0.09 10.89 13.20
CA TYR A 11 0.03 11.46 14.54
C TYR A 11 -0.42 10.39 15.52
N GLU A 12 0.22 10.35 16.69
CA GLU A 12 -0.10 9.48 17.80
C GLU A 12 -0.34 10.31 19.05
N ARG A 13 -1.40 9.97 19.80
CA ARG A 13 -1.74 10.59 21.08
C ARG A 13 -1.90 9.52 22.15
N VAL A 14 -1.20 9.70 23.26
CA VAL A 14 -1.41 8.91 24.48
C VAL A 14 -2.76 9.29 25.10
N VAL A 15 -3.61 8.29 25.33
CA VAL A 15 -4.96 8.46 25.90
C VAL A 15 -5.10 7.80 27.28
N SER A 16 -4.19 6.89 27.63
CA SER A 16 -4.11 6.29 28.96
C SER A 16 -2.68 5.83 29.24
N ARG A 17 -2.41 5.36 30.47
CA ARG A 17 -1.09 4.81 30.85
C ARG A 17 -0.61 3.70 29.91
N GLN A 18 -1.52 2.93 29.32
CA GLN A 18 -1.24 1.79 28.46
C GLN A 18 -1.92 1.91 27.09
N GLY A 19 -2.37 3.10 26.71
CA GLY A 19 -3.22 3.29 25.54
C GLY A 19 -2.80 4.50 24.74
N SER A 20 -2.65 4.32 23.43
CA SER A 20 -2.54 5.42 22.48
C SER A 20 -3.48 5.22 21.29
N VAL A 21 -3.87 6.33 20.67
CA VAL A 21 -4.58 6.33 19.40
C VAL A 21 -3.67 6.98 18.37
N ALA A 22 -3.49 6.32 17.23
CA ALA A 22 -2.72 6.88 16.13
C ALA A 22 -3.54 6.88 14.83
N GLY A 23 -3.43 7.99 14.11
CA GLY A 23 -4.04 8.20 12.81
C GLY A 23 -3.00 8.63 11.79
N SER A 24 -3.16 8.24 10.54
CA SER A 24 -2.31 8.73 9.46
C SER A 24 -3.05 8.91 8.14
N TYR A 25 -2.55 9.88 7.38
CA TYR A 25 -2.90 10.10 5.98
C TYR A 25 -1.67 9.84 5.13
N SER A 26 -1.86 9.20 4.00
CA SER A 26 -0.77 8.94 3.05
C SER A 26 -1.20 9.27 1.64
N TYR A 27 -0.33 9.94 0.90
CA TYR A 27 -0.45 10.11 -0.53
C TYR A 27 0.27 8.96 -1.22
N LEU A 28 -0.40 8.33 -2.19
CA LEU A 28 0.15 7.28 -3.04
C LEU A 28 0.54 7.91 -4.37
N GLY A 29 1.84 8.00 -4.61
CA GLY A 29 2.41 8.62 -5.80
C GLY A 29 3.14 7.61 -6.69
N THR A 30 3.40 8.06 -7.91
CA THR A 30 4.23 7.32 -8.86
C THR A 30 5.67 7.26 -8.37
N ASN A 31 6.22 6.05 -8.29
CA ASN A 31 7.62 5.85 -7.95
C ASN A 31 8.50 6.03 -9.20
N TYR A 32 8.80 7.26 -9.61
CA TYR A 32 9.60 7.52 -10.82
C TYR A 32 10.92 6.74 -10.91
N PRO A 33 11.78 6.66 -9.86
CA PRO A 33 13.06 5.98 -9.97
C PRO A 33 12.94 4.45 -10.09
N PHE A 34 11.84 3.84 -9.64
CA PHE A 34 11.64 2.38 -9.70
C PHE A 34 10.47 1.95 -10.62
N ASN A 35 9.86 2.89 -11.34
CA ASN A 35 8.74 2.62 -12.23
C ASN A 35 9.14 1.64 -13.37
N PHE A 36 10.40 1.71 -13.79
CA PHE A 36 10.96 0.87 -14.84
C PHE A 36 10.77 -0.63 -14.58
N ILE A 37 10.79 -1.08 -13.32
CA ILE A 37 10.61 -2.50 -12.97
C ILE A 37 9.19 -2.95 -13.32
N GLY A 38 8.19 -2.13 -12.98
CA GLY A 38 6.78 -2.41 -13.30
C GLY A 38 6.52 -2.35 -14.80
N SER A 39 7.07 -1.34 -15.47
CA SER A 39 7.01 -1.20 -16.92
C SER A 39 7.64 -2.37 -17.66
N PHE A 40 8.83 -2.81 -17.26
CA PHE A 40 9.54 -3.94 -17.87
C PHE A 40 8.75 -5.23 -17.71
N ALA A 41 8.28 -5.54 -16.49
CA ALA A 41 7.52 -6.75 -16.22
C ALA A 41 6.23 -6.81 -17.04
N LEU A 42 5.52 -5.68 -17.16
CA LEU A 42 4.29 -5.64 -17.94
C LEU A 42 4.55 -5.71 -19.45
N SER A 43 5.60 -5.03 -19.93
CA SER A 43 6.03 -5.08 -21.34
C SER A 43 6.36 -6.51 -21.74
N ALA A 44 7.13 -7.23 -20.91
CA ALA A 44 7.47 -8.64 -21.14
C ALA A 44 6.23 -9.55 -21.17
N ALA A 45 5.29 -9.37 -20.24
CA ALA A 45 4.05 -10.15 -20.21
C ALA A 45 3.20 -9.95 -21.47
N ILE A 46 3.11 -8.70 -21.95
CA ILE A 46 2.43 -8.37 -23.21
C ILE A 46 3.13 -9.03 -24.39
N SER A 47 4.45 -8.85 -24.53
CA SER A 47 5.23 -9.49 -25.59
C SER A 47 5.08 -11.01 -25.62
N SER A 48 5.09 -11.67 -24.45
CA SER A 48 4.85 -13.11 -24.34
C SER A 48 3.44 -13.51 -24.78
N ALA A 49 2.41 -12.78 -24.34
CA ALA A 49 1.02 -13.06 -24.72
C ALA A 49 0.79 -12.91 -26.23
N PHE A 50 1.35 -11.87 -26.86
CA PHE A 50 1.28 -11.68 -28.31
C PHE A 50 1.99 -12.79 -29.08
N THR A 51 3.17 -13.23 -28.60
CA THR A 51 3.91 -14.35 -29.21
C THR A 51 3.12 -15.65 -29.13
N LEU A 52 2.50 -15.94 -27.98
CA LEU A 52 1.65 -17.12 -27.79
C LEU A 52 0.39 -17.10 -28.67
N ALA A 53 -0.13 -15.92 -28.99
CA ALA A 53 -1.27 -15.73 -29.89
C ALA A 53 -0.92 -15.83 -31.39
N GLY A 54 0.34 -16.13 -31.74
CA GLY A 54 0.79 -16.28 -33.13
C GLY A 54 0.98 -14.96 -33.87
N HIS A 55 0.98 -13.83 -33.16
CA HIS A 55 1.31 -12.54 -33.75
C HIS A 55 2.83 -12.40 -33.93
N PRO A 56 3.30 -11.68 -34.96
CA PRO A 56 4.71 -11.36 -35.11
C PRO A 56 5.21 -10.65 -33.84
N SER A 57 6.37 -11.06 -33.35
CA SER A 57 6.95 -10.70 -32.06
C SER A 57 6.84 -9.18 -31.82
N VAL A 58 6.01 -8.75 -30.87
CA VAL A 58 6.05 -7.37 -30.39
C VAL A 58 7.30 -7.26 -29.53
N TYR A 59 8.37 -6.72 -30.10
CA TYR A 59 9.72 -6.81 -29.53
C TYR A 59 9.89 -6.04 -28.22
N TRP A 60 9.09 -4.99 -27.99
CA TRP A 60 9.04 -4.27 -26.73
C TRP A 60 7.98 -3.19 -26.85
N THR A 61 7.23 -2.89 -25.78
CA THR A 61 6.39 -1.68 -25.74
C THR A 61 6.75 -0.76 -24.58
N ASP A 62 6.82 0.56 -24.82
CA ASP A 62 7.01 1.55 -23.76
C ASP A 62 5.73 1.61 -22.91
N VAL A 63 5.79 0.96 -21.74
CA VAL A 63 4.74 0.96 -20.73
C VAL A 63 5.01 2.09 -19.75
N ARG A 64 4.07 3.02 -19.62
CA ARG A 64 4.12 4.05 -18.57
C ARG A 64 3.02 3.80 -17.57
N ILE A 65 3.40 3.62 -16.31
CA ILE A 65 2.46 3.43 -15.21
C ILE A 65 2.47 4.69 -14.35
N ARG A 66 1.32 5.35 -14.22
CA ARG A 66 1.13 6.44 -13.26
C ARG A 66 0.22 5.96 -12.14
N THR A 67 0.63 6.22 -10.92
CA THR A 67 -0.14 5.92 -9.71
C THR A 67 -0.52 7.21 -9.02
N GLN A 68 -1.79 7.32 -8.67
CA GLN A 68 -2.31 8.36 -7.80
C GLN A 68 -3.29 7.74 -6.81
N GLY A 69 -3.25 8.17 -5.55
CA GLY A 69 -4.19 7.68 -4.57
C GLY A 69 -3.93 8.21 -3.19
N TYR A 70 -4.71 7.70 -2.25
CA TYR A 70 -4.59 8.03 -0.85
C TYR A 70 -4.89 6.85 0.04
N ARG A 71 -4.38 6.94 1.27
CA ARG A 71 -4.62 5.97 2.33
C ARG A 71 -4.89 6.66 3.65
N TYR A 72 -5.94 6.23 4.31
CA TYR A 72 -6.21 6.56 5.71
C TYR A 72 -5.91 5.34 6.57
N GLN A 73 -5.32 5.57 7.75
CA GLN A 73 -5.09 4.52 8.72
C GLN A 73 -5.44 5.01 10.11
N LEU A 74 -6.01 4.10 10.89
CA LEU A 74 -6.36 4.32 12.28
C LEU A 74 -5.96 3.08 13.07
N GLN A 75 -5.36 3.29 14.22
CA GLN A 75 -5.02 2.21 15.14
C GLN A 75 -5.17 2.68 16.58
N TYR A 76 -5.63 1.76 17.43
CA TYR A 76 -5.52 1.89 18.87
C TYR A 76 -4.43 0.95 19.34
N ARG A 77 -3.45 1.44 20.10
CA ARG A 77 -2.36 0.62 20.63
C ARG A 77 -2.55 0.43 22.11
N HIS A 78 -2.61 -0.83 22.52
CA HIS A 78 -2.56 -1.21 23.92
C HIS A 78 -1.16 -1.71 24.25
N TYR A 79 -0.45 -0.95 25.08
CA TYR A 79 0.91 -1.27 25.51
C TYR A 79 0.89 -2.28 26.65
N LEU A 80 1.60 -3.38 26.46
CA LEU A 80 1.65 -4.53 27.37
C LEU A 80 2.71 -4.37 28.47
N SER A 81 3.50 -3.30 28.43
CA SER A 81 4.55 -3.03 29.41
C SER A 81 3.94 -2.67 30.77
N ALA A 82 4.39 -3.34 31.83
CA ALA A 82 4.03 -2.98 33.21
C ALA A 82 4.89 -1.82 33.75
N THR A 83 6.12 -1.70 33.26
CA THR A 83 7.13 -0.78 33.80
C THR A 83 7.20 0.55 33.05
N LYS A 84 6.89 0.55 31.74
CA LYS A 84 6.94 1.74 30.90
C LYS A 84 5.53 2.17 30.48
N PRO A 85 5.14 3.44 30.66
CA PRO A 85 3.88 3.93 30.13
C PRO A 85 3.93 4.03 28.61
N ALA A 86 2.75 4.10 27.99
CA ALA A 86 2.61 4.46 26.59
C ALA A 86 3.33 5.80 26.31
N PRO A 87 4.00 5.96 25.15
CA PRO A 87 3.91 5.08 23.99
C PRO A 87 5.18 4.21 23.82
N GLU A 88 5.69 3.60 24.89
CA GLU A 88 6.88 2.73 24.83
C GLU A 88 6.61 1.27 25.23
N GLY A 89 7.19 0.34 24.47
CA GLY A 89 7.18 -1.10 24.74
C GLY A 89 6.41 -1.91 23.70
N PHE A 90 6.18 -3.18 24.02
CA PHE A 90 5.34 -4.06 23.22
C PHE A 90 3.89 -3.60 23.25
N TYR A 91 3.20 -3.70 22.12
CA TYR A 91 1.80 -3.38 22.02
C TYR A 91 1.03 -4.39 21.17
N LEU A 92 -0.27 -4.46 21.45
CA LEU A 92 -1.27 -5.07 20.59
C LEU A 92 -2.17 -3.96 20.04
N ALA A 93 -2.46 -3.98 18.73
CA ALA A 93 -3.23 -2.91 18.11
C ALA A 93 -4.24 -3.42 17.06
N PRO A 94 -5.55 -3.25 17.27
CA PRO A 94 -6.47 -3.24 16.14
C PRO A 94 -6.09 -2.09 15.20
N HIS A 95 -5.94 -2.42 13.92
CA HIS A 95 -5.53 -1.52 12.85
C HIS A 95 -6.53 -1.57 11.71
N PHE A 96 -7.04 -0.42 11.34
CA PHE A 96 -7.87 -0.23 10.16
C PHE A 96 -7.12 0.60 9.12
N SER A 97 -7.27 0.24 7.85
CA SER A 97 -6.85 1.12 6.76
C SER A 97 -7.81 1.07 5.58
N TYR A 98 -8.02 2.22 4.98
CA TYR A 98 -8.73 2.40 3.73
C TYR A 98 -7.77 2.97 2.69
N THR A 99 -7.73 2.37 1.52
CA THR A 99 -6.90 2.81 0.40
C THR A 99 -7.74 2.92 -0.85
N LYS A 100 -7.58 4.03 -1.58
CA LYS A 100 -8.06 4.18 -2.94
C LYS A 100 -6.88 4.59 -3.81
N ALA A 101 -6.66 3.86 -4.89
CA ALA A 101 -5.57 4.11 -5.82
C ALA A 101 -6.02 3.84 -7.24
N ASP A 102 -5.68 4.77 -8.12
CA ASP A 102 -5.92 4.71 -9.54
C ASP A 102 -4.56 4.56 -10.24
N TYR A 103 -4.50 3.61 -11.17
CA TYR A 103 -3.30 3.31 -11.95
C TYR A 103 -3.60 3.52 -13.42
N ASP A 104 -2.99 4.53 -14.02
CA ASP A 104 -3.06 4.75 -15.45
C ASP A 104 -1.89 4.05 -16.13
N ILE A 105 -2.21 3.06 -16.95
CA ILE A 105 -1.24 2.29 -17.72
C ILE A 105 -1.38 2.72 -19.17
N ARG A 106 -0.34 3.33 -19.72
CA ARG A 106 -0.26 3.71 -21.12
C ARG A 106 0.72 2.81 -21.86
N LEU A 107 0.23 2.21 -22.93
CA LEU A 107 0.96 1.42 -23.91
C LEU A 107 1.21 2.33 -25.12
N LYS A 108 2.42 2.88 -25.20
CA LYS A 108 2.73 3.94 -26.18
C LYS A 108 2.53 3.48 -27.62
N ASP A 109 2.96 2.25 -27.95
CA ASP A 109 3.02 1.77 -29.33
C ASP A 109 1.67 1.27 -29.86
N PHE A 110 0.69 1.10 -28.96
CA PHE A 110 -0.67 0.68 -29.29
C PHE A 110 -1.68 1.83 -29.15
N ASP A 111 -1.19 3.05 -28.87
CA ASP A 111 -1.99 4.19 -28.43
C ASP A 111 -3.13 3.80 -27.49
N THR A 112 -2.78 2.91 -26.53
CA THR A 112 -3.75 2.29 -25.64
C THR A 112 -3.53 2.72 -24.21
N GLN A 113 -4.60 3.15 -23.55
CA GLN A 113 -4.62 3.45 -22.13
C GLN A 113 -5.63 2.56 -21.41
N VAL A 114 -5.20 2.03 -20.27
CA VAL A 114 -6.05 1.27 -19.35
C VAL A 114 -5.91 1.89 -17.98
N THR A 115 -7.04 2.20 -17.36
CA THR A 115 -7.08 2.73 -16.00
C THR A 115 -7.55 1.63 -15.06
N ILE A 116 -6.80 1.38 -13.98
CA ILE A 116 -7.12 0.39 -12.97
C ILE A 116 -7.44 1.10 -11.66
N ASN A 117 -8.68 0.98 -11.20
CA ASN A 117 -9.09 1.55 -9.92
C ASN A 117 -9.11 0.46 -8.87
N THR A 118 -8.37 0.67 -7.78
CA THR A 118 -8.32 -0.24 -6.64
C THR A 118 -8.86 0.44 -5.40
N THR A 119 -9.84 -0.19 -4.77
CA THR A 119 -10.28 0.14 -3.41
C THR A 119 -9.92 -1.01 -2.49
N ASN A 120 -9.27 -0.71 -1.38
CA ASN A 120 -8.83 -1.71 -0.41
C ASN A 120 -9.19 -1.30 1.02
N ARG A 121 -9.83 -2.21 1.75
CA ARG A 121 -10.10 -2.09 3.19
C ARG A 121 -9.34 -3.20 3.90
N ASN A 122 -8.51 -2.84 4.88
CA ASN A 122 -7.81 -3.81 5.70
C ASN A 122 -8.18 -3.65 7.17
N TYR A 123 -8.40 -4.78 7.83
CA TYR A 123 -8.56 -4.90 9.27
C TYR A 123 -7.47 -5.85 9.74
N ASN A 124 -6.53 -5.37 10.53
CA ASN A 124 -5.42 -6.17 11.04
C ASN A 124 -5.40 -6.12 12.57
N LEU A 125 -4.93 -7.20 13.16
CA LEU A 125 -4.44 -7.20 14.52
C LEU A 125 -2.91 -7.17 14.46
N LEU A 126 -2.32 -6.09 14.96
CA LEU A 126 -0.88 -5.88 14.95
C LEU A 126 -0.28 -6.16 16.32
N LEU A 127 0.86 -6.83 16.31
CA LEU A 127 1.80 -6.93 17.42
C LEU A 127 3.01 -6.09 17.05
N GLY A 128 3.37 -5.14 17.90
CA GLY A 128 4.51 -4.27 17.63
C GLY A 128 5.32 -3.96 18.87
N PHE A 129 6.44 -3.30 18.64
CA PHE A 129 7.34 -2.82 19.67
C PHE A 129 7.79 -1.41 19.29
N GLN A 130 7.49 -0.45 20.16
CA GLN A 130 7.90 0.93 20.00
C GLN A 130 8.93 1.30 21.06
N HIS A 131 10.01 1.95 20.65
CA HIS A 131 11.05 2.44 21.52
C HIS A 131 11.40 3.89 21.20
N ILE A 132 11.57 4.70 22.24
CA ILE A 132 11.97 6.11 22.12
C ILE A 132 13.46 6.18 22.46
N LEU A 133 14.30 6.48 21.48
CA LEU A 133 15.72 6.73 21.65
C LEU A 133 15.94 8.18 22.09
N GLY A 134 16.53 8.33 23.28
CA GLY A 134 16.79 9.64 23.88
C GLY A 134 15.49 10.33 24.27
N ARG A 135 15.21 11.49 23.68
CA ARG A 135 14.00 12.29 23.98
C ARG A 135 12.98 12.35 22.86
N HIS A 136 13.40 12.12 21.61
CA HIS A 136 12.58 12.48 20.46
C HIS A 136 12.55 11.42 19.36
N PHE A 137 13.55 10.56 19.23
CA PHE A 137 13.57 9.64 18.09
C PHE A 137 12.76 8.39 18.40
N VAL A 138 11.81 8.04 17.54
CA VAL A 138 10.91 6.88 17.73
C VAL A 138 11.22 5.83 16.70
N ILE A 139 11.43 4.60 17.15
CA ILE A 139 11.53 3.40 16.31
C ILE A 139 10.36 2.50 16.66
N ASP A 140 9.64 2.03 15.66
CA ASP A 140 8.49 1.15 15.83
C ASP A 140 8.52 0.03 14.80
N ALA A 141 8.61 -1.21 15.25
CA ALA A 141 8.54 -2.40 14.41
C ALA A 141 7.26 -3.17 14.70
N PHE A 142 6.57 -3.62 13.66
CA PHE A 142 5.32 -4.34 13.81
C PHE A 142 5.16 -5.50 12.83
N THR A 143 4.38 -6.48 13.25
CA THR A 143 3.89 -7.57 12.41
C THR A 143 2.44 -7.88 12.78
N GLY A 144 1.68 -8.53 11.92
CA GLY A 144 0.29 -8.82 12.22
C GLY A 144 -0.45 -9.52 11.11
N LEU A 145 -1.55 -10.15 11.49
CA LEU A 145 -2.46 -10.83 10.59
C LEU A 145 -3.75 -10.04 10.46
N GLY A 146 -4.38 -10.17 9.31
CA GLY A 146 -5.60 -9.43 9.05
C GLY A 146 -6.40 -9.94 7.88
N TYR A 147 -7.53 -9.27 7.72
CA TYR A 147 -8.49 -9.44 6.66
C TYR A 147 -8.41 -8.26 5.69
N ARG A 148 -8.35 -8.58 4.40
CA ARG A 148 -8.28 -7.64 3.29
C ARG A 148 -9.48 -7.82 2.37
N ASP A 149 -10.27 -6.77 2.22
CA ASP A 149 -11.29 -6.65 1.18
C ASP A 149 -10.82 -5.68 0.10
N LYS A 150 -10.37 -6.26 -1.02
CA LYS A 150 -9.86 -5.52 -2.17
C LYS A 150 -10.82 -5.68 -3.34
N THR A 151 -11.21 -4.57 -3.92
CA THR A 151 -11.93 -4.51 -5.20
C THR A 151 -11.05 -3.81 -6.21
N THR A 152 -10.87 -4.41 -7.37
CA THR A 152 -10.09 -3.83 -8.47
C THR A 152 -10.94 -3.86 -9.74
N LYS A 153 -11.06 -2.72 -10.42
CA LYS A 153 -11.83 -2.54 -11.65
C LYS A 153 -10.91 -1.99 -12.74
N SER A 154 -11.01 -2.51 -13.95
CA SER A 154 -10.29 -2.00 -15.12
C SER A 154 -11.25 -1.24 -16.03
N PHE A 155 -10.77 -0.13 -16.58
CA PHE A 155 -11.50 0.75 -17.49
C PHE A 155 -10.69 0.97 -18.76
N ASP A 156 -11.38 1.09 -19.89
CA ASP A 156 -10.76 1.48 -21.16
C ASP A 156 -10.51 2.99 -21.22
N GLN A 157 -9.95 3.44 -22.35
CA GLN A 157 -9.65 4.84 -22.63
C GLN A 157 -10.87 5.76 -22.58
N ASN A 158 -12.07 5.22 -22.82
CA ASN A 158 -13.33 5.96 -22.84
C ASN A 158 -14.05 5.91 -21.48
N GLY A 159 -13.41 5.31 -20.46
CA GLY A 159 -13.99 5.14 -19.12
C GLY A 159 -15.03 4.02 -19.04
N LYS A 160 -15.15 3.16 -20.06
CA LYS A 160 -16.03 1.99 -20.02
C LYS A 160 -15.40 0.91 -19.16
N LEU A 161 -16.17 0.35 -18.24
CA LEU A 161 -15.74 -0.78 -17.43
C LEU A 161 -15.43 -1.98 -18.34
N LEU A 162 -14.19 -2.46 -18.28
CA LEU A 162 -13.73 -3.66 -18.97
C LEU A 162 -14.04 -4.89 -18.12
N GLU A 163 -13.52 -4.92 -16.90
CA GLU A 163 -13.65 -6.08 -16.01
C GLU A 163 -13.54 -5.68 -14.52
N ALA A 164 -14.19 -6.47 -13.67
CA ALA A 164 -13.92 -6.49 -12.24
C ALA A 164 -13.01 -7.68 -11.92
N LEU A 165 -11.76 -7.41 -11.54
CA LEU A 165 -10.79 -8.45 -11.24
C LEU A 165 -11.24 -9.29 -10.03
N PRO A 166 -11.02 -10.62 -10.05
CA PRO A 166 -11.45 -11.50 -8.97
C PRO A 166 -10.79 -11.12 -7.64
N LYS A 167 -11.56 -11.27 -6.56
CA LYS A 167 -11.05 -11.06 -5.21
C LYS A 167 -10.06 -12.17 -4.88
N GLY A 168 -8.78 -11.83 -4.81
CA GLY A 168 -7.75 -12.74 -4.32
C GLY A 168 -7.88 -13.04 -2.82
N THR A 169 -6.86 -13.69 -2.25
CA THR A 169 -6.87 -14.08 -0.83
C THR A 169 -7.15 -12.90 0.10
N ARG A 170 -8.11 -13.13 1.00
CA ARG A 170 -8.55 -12.18 2.04
C ARG A 170 -7.62 -12.18 3.25
N LEU A 171 -6.93 -13.28 3.53
CA LEU A 171 -5.88 -13.32 4.55
C LEU A 171 -4.70 -12.45 4.12
N LYS A 172 -4.21 -11.65 5.06
CA LYS A 172 -3.08 -10.75 4.86
C LYS A 172 -2.12 -10.85 6.05
N LEU A 173 -0.83 -10.98 5.75
CA LEU A 173 0.25 -10.71 6.69
C LEU A 173 0.74 -9.27 6.44
N SER A 174 0.93 -8.51 7.51
CA SER A 174 1.44 -7.14 7.46
C SER A 174 2.65 -7.04 8.38
N SER A 175 3.79 -6.57 7.87
CA SER A 175 4.97 -6.27 8.66
C SER A 175 5.55 -4.94 8.22
N GLY A 176 6.23 -4.23 9.12
CA GLY A 176 6.84 -2.95 8.79
C GLY A 176 7.70 -2.37 9.90
N LEU A 177 8.44 -1.33 9.53
CA LEU A 177 9.25 -0.50 10.39
C LEU A 177 8.84 0.95 10.16
N ASN A 178 8.51 1.66 11.23
CA ASN A 178 8.26 3.09 11.23
C ASN A 178 9.41 3.77 11.99
N LEU A 179 9.83 4.93 11.48
CA LEU A 179 10.72 5.85 12.15
C LEU A 179 9.96 7.17 12.32
N GLY A 180 10.13 7.83 13.46
CA GLY A 180 9.39 9.03 13.79
C GLY A 180 10.15 9.97 14.72
N TRP A 181 9.56 11.15 14.90
CA TRP A 181 10.02 12.15 15.85
C TRP A 181 8.87 12.48 16.81
N GLY A 182 9.09 12.29 18.10
CA GLY A 182 8.19 12.60 19.21
C GLY A 182 8.52 13.96 19.81
N PHE A 183 7.47 14.71 20.14
CA PHE A 183 7.54 16.02 20.81
C PHE A 183 7.04 15.91 22.24
#